data_AF-A0A644V9E8-F1
#
_entry.id   AF-A0A644V9E8-F1
#
_cell.length_a   1.000
_cell.length_b   1.000
_cell.length_c   1.000
_cell.angle_alpha   90.00
_cell.angle_beta   90.00
_cell.angle_gamma   90.00
#
_symmetry.space_group_name_H-M   'P 1'
#
loop_
_entity.id
_entity.type
_entity.pdbx_description
1 polymer ?
#
loop_
_entity_poly.entity_id
_entity_poly.type
_entity_poly.pdbx_seq_one_letter_code
_entity_poly.pdbx_strand_id
1 'polypeptide(L)'
;MNDNEKKPVSPKILSVFSGCGGLDLGFHLEGYTTIWANDFSEWAVASFKKYFGDVIRLEDITKINPYKDKSIPECDIVLGGFPCQDFSVIWKQPGLNGKRGGLYRHFLEFVDAKKPKAFVAENVKGLLTANKRKAIETIIKDFESIEPGYVVKPHLYNFADYGVPQFRERLLIVGVRKDTGFDFIHPLPSHGEGRAHPYVTAGKALEGVEKVQFNNEPINSLPKTRKMLERIPEGGNFTDIPKDDPLYVKGMISHVYRRINRSEPAKTIIAAGGGGTWGYHYPEPRALTNRERARLQSFPDDFEFIGNITEVRRQIGNAVPPEGVRAAARRLLPLFTGEYQHIDLNDIFDKLSKMTVKERLDYVTSEMN
;
A
#
# COMPACT_ATOMS: atom_id res chain seq x y z
N MET A 1 10.03 -30.63 33.95
CA MET A 1 10.07 -29.16 34.06
C MET A 1 10.87 -28.64 32.88
N ASN A 2 10.19 -28.07 31.90
CA ASN A 2 10.73 -27.15 30.89
C ASN A 2 9.56 -26.22 30.52
N ASP A 3 9.17 -25.39 31.49
CA ASP A 3 8.29 -24.24 31.27
C ASP A 3 9.17 -23.11 30.73
N ASN A 4 9.18 -22.92 29.40
CA ASN A 4 9.47 -21.63 28.75
C ASN A 4 9.31 -21.70 27.22
N GLU A 5 8.23 -22.31 26.73
CA GLU A 5 7.75 -21.91 25.39
C GLU A 5 7.18 -20.50 25.53
N LYS A 6 8.01 -19.48 25.28
CA LYS A 6 7.54 -18.10 25.12
C LYS A 6 6.40 -18.14 24.09
N LYS A 7 5.18 -17.82 24.52
CA LYS A 7 4.05 -17.67 23.58
C LYS A 7 4.50 -16.74 22.44
N PRO A 8 4.25 -17.11 21.17
CA PRO A 8 4.60 -16.26 20.05
C PRO A 8 3.93 -14.89 20.25
N VAL A 9 4.74 -13.83 20.25
CA VAL A 9 4.23 -12.47 20.33
C VAL A 9 3.49 -12.20 19.02
N SER A 10 2.20 -11.86 19.11
CA SER A 10 1.44 -11.34 17.96
C SER A 10 1.27 -9.84 18.14
N PRO A 11 2.06 -9.01 17.43
CA PRO A 11 2.01 -7.56 17.60
C PRO A 11 0.65 -7.02 17.15
N LYS A 12 0.10 -6.11 17.94
CA LYS A 12 -1.24 -5.55 17.75
C LYS A 12 -1.22 -4.33 16.84
N ILE A 13 -1.93 -4.42 15.74
CA ILE A 13 -2.10 -3.34 14.76
C ILE A 13 -3.32 -2.49 15.08
N LEU A 14 -3.14 -1.18 15.04
CA LEU A 14 -4.19 -0.20 14.81
C LEU A 14 -4.07 0.32 13.37
N SER A 15 -5.08 0.10 12.54
CA SER A 15 -5.07 0.49 11.12
C SER A 15 -6.01 1.66 10.85
N VAL A 16 -5.55 2.69 10.14
CA VAL A 16 -6.40 3.82 9.71
C VAL A 16 -6.29 3.99 8.20
N PHE A 17 -7.38 4.42 7.56
CA PHE A 17 -7.48 4.40 6.09
C PHE A 17 -7.26 2.98 5.54
N SER A 18 -7.84 1.98 6.22
CA SER A 18 -7.52 0.57 5.99
C SER A 18 -7.97 0.08 4.62
N GLY A 19 -8.95 0.75 3.98
CA GLY A 19 -9.60 0.26 2.78
C GLY A 19 -10.15 -1.15 3.02
N CYS A 20 -9.93 -2.04 2.06
CA CYS A 20 -10.26 -3.47 2.22
C CYS A 20 -9.22 -4.25 3.03
N GLY A 21 -8.15 -3.62 3.55
CA GLY A 21 -7.15 -4.27 4.41
C GLY A 21 -6.00 -4.96 3.68
N GLY A 22 -5.60 -4.49 2.49
CA GLY A 22 -4.46 -5.08 1.77
C GLY A 22 -3.12 -4.90 2.49
N LEU A 23 -2.89 -3.72 3.10
CA LEU A 23 -1.72 -3.46 3.94
C LEU A 23 -1.75 -4.35 5.20
N ASP A 24 -2.90 -4.39 5.87
CA ASP A 24 -3.14 -5.24 7.04
C ASP A 24 -2.85 -6.71 6.73
N LEU A 25 -3.38 -7.24 5.62
CA LEU A 25 -3.19 -8.64 5.23
C LEU A 25 -1.71 -9.00 5.12
N GLY A 26 -0.90 -8.12 4.50
CA GLY A 26 0.53 -8.35 4.37
C GLY A 26 1.25 -8.45 5.72
N PHE A 27 0.78 -7.73 6.75
CA PHE A 27 1.30 -7.88 8.11
C PHE A 27 0.74 -9.11 8.83
N HIS A 28 -0.54 -9.46 8.63
CA HIS A 28 -1.13 -10.68 9.21
C HIS A 28 -0.41 -11.95 8.76
N LEU A 29 0.00 -11.98 7.49
CA LEU A 29 0.80 -13.08 6.92
C LEU A 29 2.18 -13.25 7.59
N GLU A 30 2.63 -12.26 8.37
CA GLU A 30 3.87 -12.30 9.15
C GLU A 30 3.61 -12.36 10.68
N GLY A 31 2.39 -12.67 11.12
CA GLY A 31 2.07 -12.94 12.52
C GLY A 31 1.52 -11.76 13.34
N TYR A 32 1.23 -10.64 12.70
CA TYR A 32 0.56 -9.50 13.33
C TYR A 32 -0.96 -9.69 13.40
N THR A 33 -1.62 -8.98 14.31
CA THR A 33 -3.09 -9.02 14.45
C THR A 33 -3.67 -7.61 14.47
N THR A 34 -4.61 -7.30 13.57
CA THR A 34 -5.39 -6.05 13.63
C THR A 34 -6.46 -6.14 14.71
N ILE A 35 -6.35 -5.26 15.69
CA ILE A 35 -7.28 -5.20 16.84
C ILE A 35 -8.27 -4.03 16.72
N TRP A 36 -7.96 -3.06 15.87
CA TRP A 36 -8.83 -1.93 15.57
C TRP A 36 -8.47 -1.37 14.20
N ALA A 37 -9.49 -1.04 13.40
CA ALA A 37 -9.31 -0.45 12.08
C ALA A 37 -10.32 0.67 11.81
N ASN A 38 -10.05 1.52 10.82
CA ASN A 38 -11.00 2.54 10.35
C ASN A 38 -10.95 2.73 8.83
N ASP A 39 -12.13 2.84 8.23
CA ASP A 39 -12.34 3.41 6.90
C ASP A 39 -13.73 4.06 6.80
N PHE A 40 -13.90 4.99 5.87
CA PHE A 40 -15.17 5.70 5.65
C PHE A 40 -16.05 5.03 4.57
N SER A 41 -15.49 4.10 3.80
CA SER A 41 -16.15 3.45 2.67
C SER A 41 -16.86 2.18 3.11
N GLU A 42 -18.20 2.17 3.11
CA GLU A 42 -19.02 1.02 3.53
C GLU A 42 -18.63 -0.30 2.86
N TRP A 43 -18.33 -0.29 1.56
CA TRP A 43 -17.94 -1.49 0.80
C TRP A 43 -16.58 -2.04 1.21
N ALA A 44 -15.64 -1.14 1.50
CA ALA A 44 -14.29 -1.50 1.91
C ALA A 44 -14.32 -2.06 3.34
N VAL A 45 -15.09 -1.44 4.22
CA VAL A 45 -15.37 -1.93 5.58
C VAL A 45 -16.03 -3.30 5.53
N ALA A 46 -17.02 -3.52 4.66
CA ALA A 46 -17.67 -4.82 4.53
C ALA A 46 -16.70 -5.93 4.10
N SER A 47 -15.83 -5.68 3.11
CA SER A 47 -14.77 -6.61 2.70
C SER A 47 -13.77 -6.88 3.82
N PHE A 48 -13.35 -5.82 4.53
CA PHE A 48 -12.44 -5.95 5.67
C PHE A 48 -13.06 -6.83 6.76
N LYS A 49 -14.31 -6.56 7.16
CA LYS A 49 -15.03 -7.35 8.18
C LYS A 49 -15.17 -8.81 7.80
N LYS A 50 -15.42 -9.09 6.51
CA LYS A 50 -15.57 -10.45 6.00
C LYS A 50 -14.31 -11.30 6.21
N TYR A 51 -13.12 -10.69 6.08
CA TYR A 51 -11.84 -11.40 6.18
C TYR A 51 -11.21 -11.33 7.57
N PHE A 52 -11.20 -10.15 8.20
CA PHE A 52 -10.51 -9.89 9.47
C PHE A 52 -11.41 -9.89 10.71
N GLY A 53 -12.73 -9.97 10.52
CA GLY A 53 -13.71 -9.84 11.60
C GLY A 53 -14.10 -8.39 11.92
N ASP A 54 -14.99 -8.24 12.90
CA ASP A 54 -15.64 -6.97 13.22
C ASP A 54 -14.78 -6.06 14.13
N VAL A 55 -13.60 -5.70 13.64
CA VAL A 55 -12.66 -4.78 14.33
C VAL A 55 -12.54 -3.43 13.64
N ILE A 56 -13.24 -3.23 12.51
CA ILE A 56 -13.17 -2.00 11.71
C ILE A 56 -14.39 -1.10 11.92
N ARG A 57 -14.12 0.18 12.16
CA ARG A 57 -15.11 1.23 12.35
C ARG A 57 -15.40 1.95 11.04
N LEU A 58 -16.66 1.88 10.58
CA LEU A 58 -17.16 2.66 9.45
C LEU A 58 -17.40 4.12 9.89
N GLU A 59 -16.41 4.98 9.70
CA GLU A 59 -16.55 6.40 9.99
C GLU A 59 -15.52 7.23 9.26
N ASP A 60 -15.87 8.47 8.95
CA ASP A 60 -14.92 9.49 8.51
C ASP A 60 -13.90 9.77 9.63
N ILE A 61 -12.62 9.54 9.35
CA ILE A 61 -11.53 9.73 10.31
C ILE A 61 -11.52 11.13 10.95
N THR A 62 -12.00 12.15 10.23
CA THR A 62 -12.05 13.55 10.71
C THR A 62 -12.97 13.74 11.92
N LYS A 63 -13.84 12.76 12.19
CA LYS A 63 -14.78 12.73 13.31
C LYS A 63 -14.26 11.92 14.51
N ILE A 64 -13.15 11.20 14.33
CA ILE A 64 -12.57 10.36 15.39
C ILE A 64 -11.46 11.14 16.08
N ASN A 65 -11.55 11.24 17.42
CA ASN A 65 -10.50 11.85 18.24
C ASN A 65 -9.76 10.76 19.04
N PRO A 66 -8.55 10.34 18.62
CA PRO A 66 -7.86 9.23 19.25
C PRO A 66 -7.37 9.51 20.68
N TYR A 67 -7.32 10.79 21.09
CA TYR A 67 -6.95 11.19 22.46
C TYR A 67 -8.10 11.04 23.46
N LYS A 68 -9.36 11.06 22.99
CA LYS A 68 -10.55 11.04 23.85
C LYS A 68 -11.35 9.75 23.74
N ASP A 69 -11.28 9.09 22.59
CA ASP A 69 -12.06 7.90 22.32
C ASP A 69 -11.45 6.67 23.01
N LYS A 70 -12.05 6.29 24.15
CA LYS A 70 -11.62 5.13 24.95
C LYS A 70 -11.90 3.79 24.28
N SER A 71 -12.69 3.75 23.19
CA SER A 71 -12.93 2.51 22.44
C SER A 71 -11.72 2.10 21.58
N ILE A 72 -10.79 3.02 21.35
CA ILE A 72 -9.58 2.76 20.57
C ILE A 72 -8.52 2.15 21.50
N PRO A 73 -8.16 0.87 21.31
CA PRO A 73 -7.24 0.17 22.21
C PRO A 73 -5.80 0.67 22.07
N GLU A 74 -4.96 0.31 23.03
CA GLU A 74 -3.50 0.43 22.90
C GLU A 74 -2.97 -0.59 21.90
N CYS A 75 -1.94 -0.19 21.15
CA CYS A 75 -1.39 -0.97 20.04
C CYS A 75 0.14 -0.97 20.03
N ASP A 76 0.72 -1.96 19.38
CA ASP A 76 2.17 -2.05 19.20
C ASP A 76 2.63 -1.28 17.95
N ILE A 77 1.78 -1.24 16.92
CA ILE A 77 2.07 -0.62 15.62
C ILE A 77 0.83 0.06 15.03
N VAL A 78 1.04 1.20 14.36
CA VAL A 78 0.01 1.88 13.57
C VAL A 78 0.29 1.72 12.06
N LEU A 79 -0.71 1.28 11.29
CA LEU A 79 -0.64 1.13 9.83
C LEU A 79 -1.63 2.07 9.13
N GLY A 80 -1.32 2.47 7.89
CA GLY A 80 -2.30 3.21 7.08
C GLY A 80 -1.79 3.80 5.78
N GLY A 81 -2.70 4.06 4.84
CA GLY A 81 -2.43 4.71 3.56
C GLY A 81 -3.30 5.93 3.37
N PHE A 82 -2.87 7.09 3.88
CA PHE A 82 -3.68 8.31 3.76
C PHE A 82 -3.71 8.83 2.30
N PRO A 83 -4.87 9.34 1.82
CA PRO A 83 -4.99 9.85 0.46
C PRO A 83 -4.01 10.99 0.12
N CYS A 84 -3.40 10.92 -1.07
CA CYS A 84 -2.43 11.92 -1.55
C CYS A 84 -3.07 13.22 -2.08
N GLN A 85 -4.39 13.33 -2.13
CA GLN A 85 -5.08 14.43 -2.82
C GLN A 85 -4.92 15.78 -2.10
N ASP A 86 -4.69 15.75 -0.78
CA ASP A 86 -4.61 16.96 0.04
C ASP A 86 -3.26 17.67 0.00
N PHE A 87 -2.23 17.04 -0.58
CA PHE A 87 -0.88 17.60 -0.49
C PHE A 87 -0.78 18.99 -1.13
N SER A 88 -1.50 19.28 -2.21
CA SER A 88 -1.54 20.62 -2.82
C SER A 88 -2.06 21.74 -1.89
N VAL A 89 -2.76 21.40 -0.80
CA VAL A 89 -3.45 22.33 0.12
C VAL A 89 -2.67 22.54 1.43
N ILE A 90 -1.75 21.64 1.79
CA ILE A 90 -1.00 21.64 3.07
C ILE A 90 -0.24 22.96 3.33
N TRP A 91 0.13 23.70 2.28
CA TRP A 91 0.92 24.93 2.38
C TRP A 91 0.14 26.19 2.75
N LYS A 92 -1.19 26.13 2.81
CA LYS A 92 -1.99 27.34 3.01
C LYS A 92 -2.17 27.77 4.48
N GLN A 93 -1.71 27.01 5.48
CA GLN A 93 -2.00 27.34 6.89
C GLN A 93 -0.85 26.98 7.87
N PRO A 94 -0.56 27.79 8.91
CA PRO A 94 0.62 27.62 9.76
C PRO A 94 0.39 26.75 11.02
N GLY A 95 1.48 26.13 11.49
CA GLY A 95 1.71 25.72 12.89
C GLY A 95 1.10 24.40 13.39
N LEU A 96 1.59 23.92 14.53
CA LEU A 96 1.02 22.80 15.32
C LEU A 96 -0.22 23.24 16.12
N ASN A 97 -0.37 24.54 16.39
CA ASN A 97 -1.55 25.15 17.05
C ASN A 97 -2.51 25.87 16.08
N GLY A 98 -2.22 25.85 14.77
CA GLY A 98 -3.13 26.31 13.72
C GLY A 98 -3.53 25.11 12.87
N LYS A 99 -4.82 24.97 12.53
CA LYS A 99 -5.33 23.81 11.79
C LYS A 99 -4.68 23.72 10.40
N ARG A 100 -3.54 23.03 10.28
CA ARG A 100 -3.03 22.53 9.00
C ARG A 100 -4.08 21.54 8.46
N GLY A 101 -4.50 21.70 7.21
CA GLY A 101 -5.48 20.80 6.57
C GLY A 101 -4.81 19.56 5.97
N GLY A 102 -5.51 18.43 5.96
CA GLY A 102 -5.15 17.22 5.21
C GLY A 102 -5.26 15.92 6.01
N LEU A 103 -5.71 14.85 5.34
CA LEU A 103 -5.98 13.55 5.98
C LEU A 103 -4.75 12.89 6.64
N TYR A 104 -3.52 13.21 6.20
CA TYR A 104 -2.31 12.68 6.86
C TYR A 104 -2.18 13.09 8.33
N ARG A 105 -2.78 14.23 8.74
CA ARG A 105 -2.71 14.67 10.14
C ARG A 105 -3.53 13.78 11.06
N HIS A 106 -4.62 13.21 10.56
CA HIS A 106 -5.37 12.25 11.36
C HIS A 106 -4.56 10.97 11.55
N PHE A 107 -3.75 10.54 10.57
CA PHE A 107 -2.77 9.49 10.83
C PHE A 107 -1.76 9.89 11.93
N LEU A 108 -1.21 11.11 11.85
CA LEU A 108 -0.29 11.65 12.85
C LEU A 108 -0.90 11.68 14.26
N GLU A 109 -2.17 12.11 14.39
CA GLU A 109 -2.91 12.14 15.66
C GLU A 109 -3.03 10.75 16.29
N PHE A 110 -3.21 9.69 15.50
CA PHE A 110 -3.25 8.32 16.02
C PHE A 110 -1.86 7.85 16.50
N VAL A 111 -0.79 8.14 15.75
CA VAL A 111 0.58 7.83 16.19
C VAL A 111 0.94 8.62 17.46
N ASP A 112 0.54 9.88 17.55
CA ASP A 112 0.79 10.73 18.71
C ASP A 112 -0.04 10.31 19.93
N ALA A 113 -1.32 9.98 19.75
CA ALA A 113 -2.18 9.55 20.85
C ALA A 113 -1.79 8.16 21.41
N LYS A 114 -1.39 7.24 20.54
CA LYS A 114 -1.14 5.83 20.90
C LYS A 114 0.33 5.50 21.10
N LYS A 115 1.23 6.38 20.67
CA LYS A 115 2.68 6.22 20.79
C LYS A 115 3.15 4.78 20.47
N PRO A 116 2.77 4.17 19.34
CA PRO A 116 3.17 2.79 19.06
C PRO A 116 4.70 2.65 19.00
N LYS A 117 5.24 1.43 19.14
CA LYS A 117 6.69 1.22 18.97
C LYS A 117 7.15 1.52 17.54
N ALA A 118 6.26 1.32 16.57
CA ALA A 118 6.50 1.68 15.17
C ALA A 118 5.22 2.16 14.47
N PHE A 119 5.38 2.83 13.33
CA PHE A 119 4.30 3.05 12.38
C PHE A 119 4.78 2.76 10.96
N VAL A 120 3.85 2.39 10.08
CA VAL A 120 4.09 2.28 8.64
C VAL A 120 2.99 3.02 7.90
N ALA A 121 3.38 4.10 7.22
CA ALA A 121 2.50 4.85 6.34
C ALA A 121 2.85 4.56 4.87
N GLU A 122 1.85 4.18 4.08
CA GLU A 122 2.00 4.01 2.63
C GLU A 122 1.57 5.27 1.88
N ASN A 123 2.26 5.57 0.78
CA ASN A 123 1.79 6.55 -0.18
C ASN A 123 2.29 6.32 -1.62
N VAL A 124 1.76 7.09 -2.55
CA VAL A 124 2.20 7.08 -3.95
C VAL A 124 3.57 7.76 -4.12
N LYS A 125 4.35 7.31 -5.12
CA LYS A 125 5.65 7.91 -5.49
C LYS A 125 5.59 9.44 -5.70
N GLY A 126 4.45 9.95 -6.18
CA GLY A 126 4.23 11.38 -6.39
C GLY A 126 4.40 12.25 -5.13
N LEU A 127 4.27 11.67 -3.94
CA LEU A 127 4.50 12.38 -2.68
C LEU A 127 5.94 12.92 -2.57
N LEU A 128 6.92 12.24 -3.18
CA LEU A 128 8.33 12.64 -3.17
C LEU A 128 8.59 13.96 -3.90
N THR A 129 7.75 14.33 -4.85
CA THR A 129 7.89 15.56 -5.65
C THR A 129 6.83 16.62 -5.34
N ALA A 130 5.77 16.25 -4.60
CA ALA A 130 4.67 17.13 -4.24
C ALA A 130 5.16 18.42 -3.56
N ASN A 131 4.62 19.56 -4.01
CA ASN A 131 4.96 20.91 -3.54
C ASN A 131 6.47 21.19 -3.49
N LYS A 132 7.19 20.79 -4.54
CA LYS A 132 8.66 20.93 -4.60
C LYS A 132 9.35 20.21 -3.42
N ARG A 133 8.90 18.98 -3.11
CA ARG A 133 9.38 18.08 -2.03
C ARG A 133 9.00 18.46 -0.60
N LYS A 134 8.45 19.65 -0.38
CA LYS A 134 8.18 20.13 0.97
C LYS A 134 7.10 19.31 1.72
N ALA A 135 6.22 18.62 0.99
CA ALA A 135 5.21 17.75 1.58
C ALA A 135 5.82 16.62 2.43
N ILE A 136 6.71 15.83 1.84
CA ILE A 136 7.39 14.72 2.51
C ILE A 136 8.33 15.23 3.62
N GLU A 137 8.99 16.38 3.42
CA GLU A 137 9.80 17.03 4.48
C GLU A 137 8.94 17.35 5.72
N THR A 138 7.73 17.88 5.51
CA THR A 138 6.81 18.22 6.60
C THR A 138 6.32 16.97 7.32
N ILE A 139 5.94 15.92 6.56
CA ILE A 139 5.49 14.65 7.14
C ILE A 139 6.57 14.05 8.04
N ILE A 140 7.81 13.96 7.55
CA ILE A 140 8.93 13.40 8.31
C ILE A 140 9.12 14.19 9.60
N LYS A 141 9.21 15.52 9.52
CA LYS A 141 9.40 16.39 10.69
C LYS A 141 8.25 16.29 11.70
N ASP A 142 7.01 16.23 11.22
CA ASP A 142 5.84 16.12 12.09
C ASP A 142 5.89 14.79 12.88
N PHE A 143 6.23 13.65 12.27
CA PHE A 143 6.42 12.38 12.99
C PHE A 143 7.64 12.39 13.93
N GLU A 144 8.76 12.97 13.50
CA GLU A 144 9.97 13.12 14.31
C GLU A 144 9.73 13.95 15.57
N SER A 145 8.82 14.92 15.50
CA SER A 145 8.47 15.84 16.60
C SER A 145 7.52 15.25 17.65
N ILE A 146 6.94 14.06 17.41
CA ILE A 146 6.08 13.37 18.36
C ILE A 146 6.94 12.90 19.53
N GLU A 147 6.74 13.38 20.76
CA GLU A 147 7.46 12.90 21.95
C GLU A 147 7.22 11.38 22.18
N PRO A 148 8.24 10.53 22.44
CA PRO A 148 9.66 10.83 22.69
C PRO A 148 10.53 11.02 21.42
N GLY A 149 9.92 10.88 20.24
CA GLY A 149 10.49 11.02 18.90
C GLY A 149 10.48 9.70 18.13
N TYR A 150 10.46 9.79 16.80
CA TYR A 150 10.58 8.65 15.90
C TYR A 150 11.76 8.82 14.96
N VAL A 151 12.56 7.77 14.77
CA VAL A 151 13.50 7.66 13.65
C VAL A 151 12.69 7.28 12.41
N VAL A 152 12.58 8.20 11.46
CA VAL A 152 11.76 8.01 10.25
C VAL A 152 12.64 7.68 9.05
N LYS A 153 12.48 6.48 8.49
CA LYS A 153 13.17 6.01 7.30
C LYS A 153 12.16 5.78 6.17
N PRO A 154 12.04 6.72 5.20
CA PRO A 154 11.24 6.52 4.01
C PRO A 154 12.02 5.73 2.94
N HIS A 155 11.36 4.84 2.22
CA HIS A 155 11.95 4.12 1.09
C HIS A 155 10.95 3.89 -0.06
N LEU A 156 11.40 4.06 -1.30
CA LEU A 156 10.60 3.85 -2.50
C LEU A 156 10.71 2.39 -2.94
N TYR A 157 9.62 1.65 -2.78
CA TYR A 157 9.48 0.28 -3.22
C TYR A 157 8.98 0.24 -4.66
N ASN A 158 9.47 -0.71 -5.45
CA ASN A 158 8.71 -1.30 -6.55
C ASN A 158 8.24 -2.68 -6.11
N PHE A 159 6.95 -2.90 -5.89
CA PHE A 159 6.48 -4.15 -5.29
C PHE A 159 6.72 -5.40 -6.17
N ALA A 160 6.99 -5.24 -7.47
CA ALA A 160 7.48 -6.34 -8.30
C ALA A 160 8.78 -6.95 -7.77
N ASP A 161 9.64 -6.12 -7.17
CA ASP A 161 10.91 -6.53 -6.57
C ASP A 161 10.74 -7.40 -5.31
N TYR A 162 9.51 -7.49 -4.81
CA TYR A 162 9.12 -8.20 -3.59
C TYR A 162 8.03 -9.25 -3.87
N GLY A 163 7.94 -9.75 -5.10
CA GLY A 163 7.08 -10.90 -5.45
C GLY A 163 5.65 -10.55 -5.86
N VAL A 164 5.29 -9.26 -5.93
CA VAL A 164 3.98 -8.87 -6.47
C VAL A 164 4.02 -8.98 -8.01
N PRO A 165 3.03 -9.61 -8.65
CA PRO A 165 2.96 -9.72 -10.12
C PRO A 165 2.55 -8.41 -10.82
N GLN A 166 3.05 -7.27 -10.34
CA GLN A 166 2.71 -5.95 -10.82
C GLN A 166 3.85 -4.95 -10.58
N PHE A 167 4.24 -4.21 -11.61
CA PHE A 167 5.06 -3.01 -11.47
C PHE A 167 4.25 -1.91 -10.78
N ARG A 168 4.52 -1.71 -9.50
CA ARG A 168 3.79 -0.76 -8.64
C ARG A 168 4.77 -0.10 -7.67
N GLU A 169 5.07 1.17 -7.96
CA GLU A 169 5.95 1.96 -7.10
C GLU A 169 5.17 2.61 -5.96
N ARG A 170 5.63 2.43 -4.72
CA ARG A 170 5.04 3.01 -3.50
C ARG A 170 6.10 3.45 -2.52
N LEU A 171 5.86 4.58 -1.88
CA LEU A 171 6.67 5.08 -0.79
C LEU A 171 6.15 4.44 0.50
N LEU A 172 7.00 3.70 1.21
CA LEU A 172 6.74 3.31 2.59
C LEU A 172 7.52 4.23 3.50
N ILE A 173 6.82 4.89 4.42
CA ILE A 173 7.39 5.73 5.47
C ILE A 173 7.31 4.92 6.76
N VAL A 174 8.44 4.39 7.20
CA VAL A 174 8.53 3.60 8.43
C VAL A 174 9.14 4.47 9.52
N GLY A 175 8.46 4.59 10.65
CA GLY A 175 8.99 5.26 11.84
C GLY A 175 9.11 4.30 12.99
N VAL A 176 10.23 4.33 13.70
CA VAL A 176 10.45 3.56 14.93
C VAL A 176 10.69 4.52 16.08
N ARG A 177 10.01 4.29 17.21
CA ARG A 177 10.09 5.16 18.39
C ARG A 177 11.50 5.09 18.99
N LYS A 178 12.12 6.25 19.26
CA LYS A 178 13.55 6.35 19.62
C LYS A 178 13.94 5.53 20.85
N ASP A 179 13.07 5.46 21.84
CA ASP A 179 13.29 4.76 23.11
C ASP A 179 13.34 3.23 22.98
N THR A 180 12.97 2.67 21.82
CA THR A 180 13.02 1.23 21.57
C THR A 180 14.45 0.72 21.35
N GLY A 181 15.36 1.59 20.87
CA GLY A 181 16.70 1.20 20.49
C GLY A 181 16.79 0.30 19.24
N PHE A 182 15.69 0.14 18.49
CA PHE A 182 15.63 -0.71 17.30
C PHE A 182 15.92 0.07 16.02
N ASP A 183 17.07 -0.14 15.41
CA ASP A 183 17.40 0.47 14.13
C ASP A 183 16.81 -0.34 12.97
N PHE A 184 15.66 0.12 12.47
CA PHE A 184 15.03 -0.51 11.32
C PHE A 184 15.83 -0.25 10.05
N ILE A 185 16.04 -1.29 9.26
CA ILE A 185 16.65 -1.21 7.93
C ILE A 185 15.67 -1.89 6.99
N HIS A 186 15.31 -1.23 5.89
CA HIS A 186 14.40 -1.80 4.90
C HIS A 186 14.97 -3.11 4.32
N PRO A 187 14.13 -4.12 4.03
CA PRO A 187 14.58 -5.37 3.43
C PRO A 187 15.09 -5.17 2.00
N LEU A 188 16.13 -5.91 1.62
CA LEU A 188 16.59 -5.98 0.24
C LEU A 188 15.50 -6.60 -0.67
N PRO A 189 15.42 -6.14 -1.93
CA PRO A 189 14.68 -6.83 -2.98
C PRO A 189 15.05 -8.30 -3.15
N SER A 190 14.05 -9.15 -3.40
CA SER A 190 14.25 -10.59 -3.59
C SER A 190 13.94 -11.07 -5.01
N HIS A 191 13.16 -10.31 -5.78
CA HIS A 191 12.69 -10.69 -7.12
C HIS A 191 13.23 -9.77 -8.21
N GLY A 192 13.59 -10.33 -9.36
CA GLY A 192 14.06 -9.59 -10.54
C GLY A 192 15.36 -10.16 -11.11
N GLU A 193 15.88 -9.50 -12.15
CA GLU A 193 17.13 -9.92 -12.79
C GLU A 193 18.31 -9.87 -11.80
N GLY A 194 19.11 -10.94 -11.77
CA GLY A 194 20.27 -11.05 -10.87
C GLY A 194 19.94 -11.24 -9.38
N ARG A 195 18.68 -11.54 -9.02
CA ARG A 195 18.24 -11.75 -7.63
C ARG A 195 17.87 -13.22 -7.35
N ALA A 196 17.54 -13.51 -6.10
CA ALA A 196 17.22 -14.86 -5.64
C ALA A 196 16.06 -15.51 -6.39
N HIS A 197 15.08 -14.70 -6.82
CA HIS A 197 13.91 -15.17 -7.57
C HIS A 197 13.70 -14.32 -8.84
N PRO A 198 13.20 -14.92 -9.93
CA PRO A 198 12.73 -14.13 -11.08
C PRO A 198 11.48 -13.33 -10.70
N TYR A 199 11.10 -12.35 -11.52
CA TYR A 199 9.82 -11.66 -11.35
C TYR A 199 8.64 -12.65 -11.44
N VAL A 200 7.64 -12.45 -10.58
CA VAL A 200 6.34 -13.13 -10.73
C VAL A 200 5.59 -12.46 -11.87
N THR A 201 5.25 -13.20 -12.91
CA THR A 201 4.61 -12.64 -14.10
C THR A 201 3.09 -12.58 -13.94
N ALA A 202 2.45 -11.72 -14.73
CA ALA A 202 0.99 -11.70 -14.82
C ALA A 202 0.44 -13.05 -15.31
N GLY A 203 1.14 -13.72 -16.24
CA GLY A 203 0.76 -15.05 -16.70
C GLY A 203 0.71 -16.05 -15.54
N LYS A 204 1.76 -16.09 -14.72
CA LYS A 204 1.84 -16.97 -13.56
C LYS A 204 0.73 -16.69 -12.54
N ALA A 205 0.48 -15.41 -12.27
CA ALA A 205 -0.54 -15.00 -11.32
C ALA A 205 -1.97 -15.38 -11.76
N LEU A 206 -2.24 -15.44 -13.07
CA LEU A 206 -3.57 -15.73 -13.60
C LEU A 206 -3.82 -17.22 -13.87
N GLU A 207 -2.85 -18.11 -13.65
CA GLU A 207 -3.03 -19.55 -13.81
C GLU A 207 -4.17 -20.09 -12.92
N GLY A 208 -5.18 -20.72 -13.53
CA GLY A 208 -6.31 -21.33 -12.82
C GLY A 208 -7.29 -20.34 -12.19
N VAL A 209 -7.23 -19.05 -12.56
CA VAL A 209 -8.08 -18.00 -12.00
C VAL A 209 -9.56 -18.24 -12.28
N GLU A 210 -9.90 -18.91 -13.38
CA GLU A 210 -11.26 -19.26 -13.78
C GLU A 210 -11.99 -20.18 -12.79
N LYS A 211 -11.24 -20.88 -11.92
CA LYS A 211 -11.79 -21.79 -10.90
C LYS A 211 -12.13 -21.10 -9.59
N VAL A 212 -11.72 -19.84 -9.43
CA VAL A 212 -11.93 -19.11 -8.18
C VAL A 212 -13.36 -18.61 -8.11
N GLN A 213 -14.00 -18.87 -6.97
CA GLN A 213 -15.41 -18.56 -6.74
C GLN A 213 -15.70 -17.05 -6.64
N PHE A 214 -14.90 -16.32 -5.86
CA PHE A 214 -15.25 -14.96 -5.47
C PHE A 214 -14.76 -13.90 -6.47
N ASN A 215 -15.65 -12.97 -6.82
CA ASN A 215 -15.38 -11.77 -7.64
C ASN A 215 -14.85 -12.05 -9.05
N ASN A 216 -15.23 -13.18 -9.63
CA ASN A 216 -14.73 -13.64 -10.92
C ASN A 216 -15.73 -13.43 -12.07
N GLU A 217 -16.72 -12.56 -11.87
CA GLU A 217 -17.78 -12.32 -12.83
C GLU A 217 -17.22 -11.64 -14.09
N PRO A 218 -17.64 -12.07 -15.30
CA PRO A 218 -17.20 -11.44 -16.54
C PRO A 218 -17.75 -10.02 -16.64
N ILE A 219 -16.89 -9.07 -17.02
CA ILE A 219 -17.29 -7.68 -17.23
C ILE A 219 -17.69 -7.49 -18.69
N ASN A 220 -18.97 -7.17 -18.91
CA ASN A 220 -19.50 -6.92 -20.25
C ASN A 220 -18.79 -5.75 -20.93
N SER A 221 -18.15 -6.04 -22.06
CA SER A 221 -17.50 -5.03 -22.90
C SER A 221 -18.36 -4.73 -24.13
N LEU A 222 -18.45 -3.44 -24.51
CA LEU A 222 -19.17 -3.04 -25.72
C LEU A 222 -18.58 -3.76 -26.96
N PRO A 223 -19.39 -4.11 -27.98
CA PRO A 223 -18.89 -4.76 -29.19
C PRO A 223 -17.75 -3.98 -29.86
N LYS A 224 -17.83 -2.65 -29.89
CA LYS A 224 -16.77 -1.76 -30.38
C LYS A 224 -15.47 -1.94 -29.60
N THR A 225 -15.54 -2.05 -28.27
CA THR A 225 -14.39 -2.26 -27.40
C THR A 225 -13.75 -3.62 -27.66
N ARG A 226 -14.51 -4.70 -27.87
CA ARG A 226 -13.94 -6.02 -28.17
C ARG A 226 -13.16 -6.01 -29.49
N LYS A 227 -13.75 -5.46 -30.56
CA LYS A 227 -13.09 -5.29 -31.86
C LYS A 227 -11.83 -4.42 -31.80
N MET A 228 -11.80 -3.46 -30.88
CA MET A 228 -10.63 -2.64 -30.62
C MET A 228 -9.55 -3.48 -29.92
N LEU A 229 -9.92 -4.23 -28.89
CA LEU A 229 -9.00 -5.08 -28.14
C LEU A 229 -8.37 -6.18 -29.01
N GLU A 230 -9.09 -6.71 -29.99
CA GLU A 230 -8.57 -7.69 -30.98
C GLU A 230 -7.40 -7.15 -31.82
N ARG A 231 -7.31 -5.83 -32.01
CA ARG A 231 -6.21 -5.17 -32.74
C ARG A 231 -4.99 -4.90 -31.87
N ILE A 232 -5.12 -5.00 -30.56
CA ILE A 232 -4.06 -4.64 -29.62
C ILE A 232 -3.27 -5.91 -29.26
N PRO A 233 -1.96 -5.96 -29.52
CA PRO A 233 -1.14 -7.12 -29.21
C PRO A 233 -0.97 -7.33 -27.69
N GLU A 234 -0.40 -8.47 -27.31
CA GLU A 234 -0.01 -8.74 -25.92
C GLU A 234 0.89 -7.63 -25.38
N GLY A 235 0.60 -7.13 -24.17
CA GLY A 235 1.29 -5.99 -23.58
C GLY A 235 1.01 -4.62 -24.22
N GLY A 236 0.35 -4.57 -25.37
CA GLY A 236 0.02 -3.35 -26.10
C GLY A 236 -1.09 -2.52 -25.44
N ASN A 237 -1.40 -1.36 -26.02
CA ASN A 237 -2.50 -0.50 -25.64
C ASN A 237 -3.12 0.20 -26.88
N PHE A 238 -3.91 1.25 -26.65
CA PHE A 238 -4.55 2.01 -27.72
C PHE A 238 -3.60 2.60 -28.78
N THR A 239 -2.31 2.81 -28.48
CA THR A 239 -1.34 3.38 -29.43
C THR A 239 -0.90 2.39 -30.50
N ASP A 240 -1.12 1.10 -30.29
CA ASP A 240 -0.80 0.05 -31.26
C ASP A 240 -1.84 -0.04 -32.40
N ILE A 241 -2.96 0.67 -32.26
CA ILE A 241 -3.95 0.78 -33.33
C ILE A 241 -3.49 1.85 -34.33
N PRO A 242 -3.41 1.54 -35.64
CA PRO A 242 -3.05 2.53 -36.66
C PRO A 242 -3.98 3.75 -36.64
N LYS A 243 -3.43 4.95 -36.85
CA LYS A 243 -4.18 6.22 -36.73
C LYS A 243 -5.31 6.37 -37.75
N ASP A 244 -5.20 5.68 -38.87
CA ASP A 244 -6.16 5.60 -39.96
C ASP A 244 -7.23 4.51 -39.74
N ASP A 245 -7.07 3.64 -38.73
CA ASP A 245 -8.10 2.66 -38.37
C ASP A 245 -9.32 3.38 -37.74
N PRO A 246 -10.56 3.02 -38.13
CA PRO A 246 -11.78 3.65 -37.59
C PRO A 246 -12.00 3.44 -36.08
N LEU A 247 -11.27 2.50 -35.45
CA LEU A 247 -11.27 2.28 -34.01
C LEU A 247 -10.12 2.97 -33.29
N TYR A 248 -9.26 3.72 -33.97
CA TYR A 248 -8.24 4.52 -33.29
C TYR A 248 -8.88 5.50 -32.30
N VAL A 249 -8.26 5.63 -31.14
CA VAL A 249 -8.66 6.59 -30.11
C VAL A 249 -7.46 7.41 -29.68
N LYS A 250 -7.69 8.68 -29.34
CA LYS A 250 -6.68 9.49 -28.64
C LYS A 250 -6.82 9.24 -27.15
N GLY A 251 -5.88 8.51 -26.56
CA GLY A 251 -5.74 8.37 -25.11
C GLY A 251 -4.76 9.40 -24.54
N MET A 252 -5.00 9.83 -23.31
CA MET A 252 -4.09 10.73 -22.57
C MET A 252 -3.07 9.99 -21.70
N ILE A 253 -3.35 8.73 -21.37
CA ILE A 253 -2.50 7.93 -20.49
C ILE A 253 -2.27 6.54 -21.09
N SER A 254 -1.10 5.96 -20.82
CA SER A 254 -0.66 4.66 -21.35
C SER A 254 -1.49 3.46 -20.87
N HIS A 255 -2.41 3.66 -19.93
CA HIS A 255 -3.32 2.64 -19.39
C HIS A 255 -4.61 2.46 -20.20
N VAL A 256 -4.91 3.37 -21.13
CA VAL A 256 -6.11 3.26 -21.98
C VAL A 256 -5.98 2.02 -22.88
N TYR A 257 -6.92 1.08 -22.79
CA TYR A 257 -6.93 -0.20 -23.52
C TYR A 257 -5.68 -1.08 -23.35
N ARG A 258 -4.93 -0.91 -22.25
CA ARG A 258 -3.73 -1.71 -21.95
C ARG A 258 -4.08 -3.19 -21.77
N ARG A 259 -3.56 -4.04 -22.66
CA ARG A 259 -3.55 -5.50 -22.55
C ARG A 259 -2.44 -5.92 -21.60
N ILE A 260 -2.67 -6.95 -20.79
CA ILE A 260 -1.61 -7.58 -20.00
C ILE A 260 -0.54 -8.18 -20.91
N ASN A 261 0.69 -8.27 -20.41
CA ASN A 261 1.73 -9.12 -20.96
C ASN A 261 1.97 -10.27 -19.99
N ARG A 262 1.80 -11.52 -20.42
CA ARG A 262 1.90 -12.69 -19.55
C ARG A 262 3.34 -13.04 -19.14
N SER A 263 4.35 -12.53 -19.85
CA SER A 263 5.76 -12.82 -19.56
C SER A 263 6.43 -11.83 -18.60
N GLU A 264 5.72 -10.80 -18.15
CA GLU A 264 6.23 -9.81 -17.17
C GLU A 264 5.19 -9.51 -16.09
N PRO A 265 5.57 -8.86 -14.98
CA PRO A 265 4.60 -8.26 -14.06
C PRO A 265 3.64 -7.31 -14.78
N ALA A 266 2.38 -7.29 -14.36
CA ALA A 266 1.39 -6.38 -14.93
C ALA A 266 1.76 -4.91 -14.69
N LYS A 267 1.29 -4.01 -15.56
CA LYS A 267 1.31 -2.57 -15.24
C LYS A 267 0.32 -2.28 -14.10
N THR A 268 0.48 -1.14 -13.43
CA THR A 268 -0.31 -0.81 -12.23
C THR A 268 -1.83 -0.94 -12.46
N ILE A 269 -2.50 -1.66 -11.56
CA ILE A 269 -3.96 -1.77 -11.55
C ILE A 269 -4.56 -0.48 -10.98
N ILE A 270 -5.45 0.15 -11.77
CA ILE A 270 -6.05 1.45 -11.43
C ILE A 270 -7.42 1.25 -10.76
N ALA A 271 -7.62 1.94 -9.63
CA ALA A 271 -8.84 1.89 -8.83
C ALA A 271 -10.09 2.43 -9.52
N ALA A 272 -9.96 3.48 -10.33
CA ALA A 272 -11.10 4.16 -10.93
C ALA A 272 -10.74 4.75 -12.29
N GLY A 273 -11.77 5.10 -13.06
CA GLY A 273 -11.63 5.75 -14.35
C GLY A 273 -12.51 5.14 -15.43
N GLY A 274 -12.88 5.98 -16.39
CA GLY A 274 -13.57 5.59 -17.63
C GLY A 274 -12.62 5.55 -18.82
N GLY A 275 -13.17 5.66 -20.04
CA GLY A 275 -12.38 5.83 -21.26
C GLY A 275 -11.45 4.67 -21.59
N GLY A 276 -11.75 3.46 -21.08
CA GLY A 276 -11.01 2.26 -21.40
C GLY A 276 -9.85 1.94 -20.45
N THR A 277 -9.84 2.42 -19.21
CA THR A 277 -8.76 2.16 -18.22
C THR A 277 -8.99 0.92 -17.34
N TRP A 278 -9.80 -0.03 -17.79
CA TRP A 278 -10.20 -1.20 -17.00
C TRP A 278 -9.09 -2.25 -16.80
N GLY A 279 -8.05 -2.22 -17.64
CA GLY A 279 -7.08 -3.31 -17.75
C GLY A 279 -7.71 -4.53 -18.43
N TYR A 280 -7.01 -5.09 -19.43
CA TYR A 280 -7.60 -6.06 -20.34
C TYR A 280 -6.78 -7.34 -20.40
N HIS A 281 -7.51 -8.45 -20.49
CA HIS A 281 -6.95 -9.79 -20.58
C HIS A 281 -6.20 -9.99 -21.90
N TYR A 282 -5.34 -11.00 -21.98
CA TYR A 282 -4.80 -11.52 -23.23
C TYR A 282 -4.68 -13.05 -23.14
N PRO A 283 -5.12 -13.82 -24.16
CA PRO A 283 -5.55 -13.40 -25.49
C PRO A 283 -7.03 -12.96 -25.62
N GLU A 284 -7.91 -13.25 -24.67
CA GLU A 284 -9.32 -12.85 -24.82
C GLU A 284 -9.54 -11.32 -24.86
N PRO A 285 -10.35 -10.79 -25.80
CA PRO A 285 -10.64 -9.37 -25.93
C PRO A 285 -11.70 -8.88 -24.92
N ARG A 286 -11.39 -9.00 -23.63
CA ARG A 286 -12.26 -8.62 -22.51
C ARG A 286 -11.50 -7.84 -21.45
N ALA A 287 -12.22 -7.07 -20.65
CA ALA A 287 -11.67 -6.54 -19.41
C ALA A 287 -11.31 -7.69 -18.47
N LEU A 288 -10.32 -7.46 -17.61
CA LEU A 288 -10.02 -8.39 -16.53
C LEU A 288 -11.25 -8.56 -15.62
N THR A 289 -11.46 -9.73 -15.02
CA THR A 289 -12.37 -9.89 -13.89
C THR A 289 -11.76 -9.22 -12.65
N ASN A 290 -12.57 -9.00 -11.60
CA ASN A 290 -12.02 -8.44 -10.37
C ASN A 290 -11.10 -9.42 -9.66
N ARG A 291 -11.35 -10.72 -9.75
CA ARG A 291 -10.43 -11.75 -9.24
C ARG A 291 -9.08 -11.73 -9.94
N GLU A 292 -9.05 -11.58 -11.27
CA GLU A 292 -7.78 -11.41 -11.99
C GLU A 292 -7.01 -10.18 -11.49
N ARG A 293 -7.70 -9.04 -11.28
CA ARG A 293 -7.07 -7.83 -10.69
C ARG A 293 -6.57 -8.09 -9.26
N ALA A 294 -7.32 -8.83 -8.45
CA ALA A 294 -6.98 -9.15 -7.07
C ALA A 294 -5.70 -10.00 -7.00
N ARG A 295 -5.58 -11.03 -7.85
CA ARG A 295 -4.35 -11.82 -7.96
C ARG A 295 -3.15 -11.01 -8.45
N LEU A 296 -3.37 -10.07 -9.38
CA LEU A 296 -2.33 -9.12 -9.80
C LEU A 296 -1.91 -8.14 -8.69
N GLN A 297 -2.74 -7.97 -7.67
CA GLN A 297 -2.44 -7.27 -6.42
C GLN A 297 -2.08 -8.24 -5.27
N SER A 298 -1.75 -9.49 -5.57
CA SER A 298 -1.37 -10.55 -4.63
C SER A 298 -2.34 -10.83 -3.48
N PHE A 299 -3.64 -10.57 -3.68
CA PHE A 299 -4.67 -11.05 -2.76
C PHE A 299 -4.89 -12.57 -2.92
N PRO A 300 -5.11 -13.30 -1.81
CA PRO A 300 -5.44 -14.72 -1.87
C PRO A 300 -6.86 -14.94 -2.40
N ASP A 301 -7.11 -16.16 -2.90
CA ASP A 301 -8.36 -16.50 -3.60
C ASP A 301 -9.59 -16.56 -2.70
N ASP A 302 -9.39 -16.78 -1.40
CA ASP A 302 -10.43 -16.77 -0.36
C ASP A 302 -10.77 -15.37 0.15
N PHE A 303 -10.03 -14.33 -0.27
CA PHE A 303 -10.37 -12.95 0.04
C PHE A 303 -11.57 -12.49 -0.80
N GLU A 304 -12.76 -12.50 -0.21
CA GLU A 304 -14.01 -12.03 -0.84
C GLU A 304 -14.15 -10.50 -0.71
N PHE A 305 -14.29 -9.82 -1.84
CA PHE A 305 -14.60 -8.39 -1.87
C PHE A 305 -16.11 -8.17 -1.97
N ILE A 306 -16.64 -7.30 -1.11
CA ILE A 306 -18.05 -6.94 -1.05
C ILE A 306 -18.30 -5.66 -1.84
N GLY A 307 -19.36 -5.68 -2.65
CA GLY A 307 -19.83 -4.54 -3.44
C GLY A 307 -20.05 -4.85 -4.91
N ASN A 308 -20.50 -3.86 -5.66
CA ASN A 308 -20.66 -4.00 -7.11
C ASN A 308 -19.28 -4.04 -7.81
N ILE A 309 -19.27 -4.42 -9.09
CA ILE A 309 -18.05 -4.58 -9.91
C ILE A 309 -17.12 -3.36 -9.83
N THR A 310 -17.66 -2.15 -9.88
CA THR A 310 -16.89 -0.90 -9.85
C THR A 310 -16.30 -0.63 -8.46
N GLU A 311 -17.08 -0.88 -7.41
CA GLU A 311 -16.62 -0.71 -6.02
C GLU A 311 -15.54 -1.73 -5.65
N VAL A 312 -15.68 -2.98 -6.09
CA VAL A 312 -14.63 -4.00 -5.91
C VAL A 312 -13.36 -3.62 -6.67
N ARG A 313 -13.47 -3.13 -7.92
CA ARG A 313 -12.31 -2.60 -8.67
C ARG A 313 -11.62 -1.47 -7.91
N ARG A 314 -12.40 -0.56 -7.31
CA ARG A 314 -11.88 0.58 -6.53
C ARG A 314 -11.10 0.10 -5.32
N GLN A 315 -11.64 -0.85 -4.56
CA GLN A 315 -10.96 -1.46 -3.42
C GLN A 315 -9.62 -2.08 -3.83
N ILE A 316 -9.62 -2.94 -4.85
CA ILE A 316 -8.41 -3.63 -5.33
C ILE A 316 -7.34 -2.65 -5.81
N GLY A 317 -7.72 -1.63 -6.59
CA GLY A 317 -6.74 -0.68 -7.13
C GLY A 317 -6.15 0.27 -6.08
N ASN A 318 -6.93 0.62 -5.04
CA ASN A 318 -6.48 1.45 -3.93
C ASN A 318 -5.60 0.67 -2.94
N ALA A 319 -5.84 -0.63 -2.80
CA ALA A 319 -5.11 -1.46 -1.86
C ALA A 319 -3.59 -1.47 -2.08
N VAL A 320 -2.87 -1.62 -0.98
CA VAL A 320 -1.49 -2.08 -0.98
C VAL A 320 -1.50 -3.60 -1.23
N PRO A 321 -0.75 -4.12 -2.20
CA PRO A 321 -0.69 -5.56 -2.43
C PRO A 321 -0.07 -6.28 -1.22
N PRO A 322 -0.73 -7.30 -0.62
CA PRO A 322 -0.29 -7.93 0.62
C PRO A 322 1.15 -8.44 0.57
N GLU A 323 1.52 -9.16 -0.49
CA GLU A 323 2.88 -9.71 -0.65
C GLU A 323 3.95 -8.60 -0.65
N GLY A 324 3.65 -7.42 -1.20
CA GLY A 324 4.61 -6.33 -1.37
C GLY A 324 5.15 -5.73 -0.06
N VAL A 325 4.45 -5.94 1.06
CA VAL A 325 4.84 -5.40 2.37
C VAL A 325 5.31 -6.45 3.37
N ARG A 326 5.20 -7.75 3.03
CA ARG A 326 5.58 -8.86 3.94
C ARG A 326 7.03 -8.77 4.39
N ALA A 327 7.95 -8.47 3.46
CA ALA A 327 9.36 -8.34 3.81
C ALA A 327 9.61 -7.22 4.84
N ALA A 328 8.89 -6.10 4.74
CA ALA A 328 8.99 -5.00 5.70
C ALA A 328 8.37 -5.38 7.05
N ALA A 329 7.21 -6.03 7.04
CA ALA A 329 6.54 -6.54 8.25
C ALA A 329 7.43 -7.55 8.99
N ARG A 330 8.05 -8.51 8.28
CA ARG A 330 9.00 -9.47 8.85
C ARG A 330 10.21 -8.79 9.47
N ARG A 331 10.75 -7.78 8.78
CA ARG A 331 11.91 -7.01 9.26
C ARG A 331 11.60 -6.18 10.51
N LEU A 332 10.33 -5.85 10.75
CA LEU A 332 9.86 -5.19 11.97
C LEU A 332 9.61 -6.16 13.14
N LEU A 333 9.41 -7.47 12.91
CA LEU A 333 9.06 -8.42 13.99
C LEU A 333 10.02 -8.41 15.19
N PRO A 334 11.36 -8.34 15.01
CA PRO A 334 12.29 -8.31 16.13
C PRO A 334 12.01 -7.19 17.16
N LEU A 335 11.48 -6.04 16.72
CA LEU A 335 11.07 -4.94 17.60
C LEU A 335 10.09 -5.38 18.69
N PHE A 336 9.23 -6.35 18.38
CA PHE A 336 8.17 -6.81 19.26
C PHE A 336 8.57 -8.06 20.05
N THR A 337 9.50 -8.87 19.53
CA THR A 337 10.05 -10.03 20.26
C THR A 337 11.19 -9.64 21.20
N GLY A 338 11.84 -8.49 20.98
CA GLY A 338 13.04 -8.06 21.70
C GLY A 338 14.33 -8.70 21.17
N GLU A 339 14.28 -9.37 20.01
CA GLU A 339 15.40 -10.13 19.45
C GLU A 339 16.27 -9.27 18.53
N TYR A 340 16.83 -8.18 19.06
CA TYR A 340 17.69 -7.27 18.31
C TYR A 340 18.76 -6.64 19.21
N GLN A 341 19.81 -6.12 18.59
CA GLN A 341 20.81 -5.32 19.28
C GLN A 341 20.24 -3.93 19.55
N HIS A 342 20.10 -3.57 20.82
CA HIS A 342 19.73 -2.23 21.23
C HIS A 342 20.88 -1.26 20.96
N ILE A 343 20.58 -0.15 20.30
CA ILE A 343 21.51 0.98 20.11
C ILE A 343 20.87 2.29 20.55
N ASP A 344 21.68 3.33 20.73
CA ASP A 344 21.15 4.68 20.92
C ASP A 344 20.66 5.25 19.58
N LEU A 345 19.35 5.41 19.45
CA LEU A 345 18.73 5.97 18.25
C LEU A 345 18.83 7.50 18.16
N ASN A 346 19.29 8.21 19.21
CA ASN A 346 19.44 9.66 19.14
C ASN A 346 20.51 10.07 18.13
N ASP A 347 21.63 9.34 18.03
CA ASP A 347 22.67 9.61 17.04
C ASP A 347 22.15 9.46 15.60
N ILE A 348 21.34 8.43 15.35
CA ILE A 348 20.70 8.21 14.06
C ILE A 348 19.69 9.32 13.78
N PHE A 349 18.85 9.65 14.76
CA PHE A 349 17.87 10.73 14.64
C PHE A 349 18.54 12.08 14.31
N ASP A 350 19.60 12.45 15.03
CA ASP A 350 20.34 13.70 14.84
C ASP A 350 21.04 13.75 13.49
N LYS A 351 21.54 12.62 13.01
CA LYS A 351 22.11 12.48 11.67
C LYS A 351 21.03 12.68 10.60
N LEU A 352 19.91 11.95 10.70
CA LEU A 352 18.84 11.97 9.71
C LEU A 352 18.12 13.33 9.67
N SER A 353 17.89 13.97 10.81
CA SER A 353 17.17 15.26 10.92
C SER A 353 17.90 16.42 10.21
N LYS A 354 19.22 16.30 10.01
CA LYS A 354 20.04 17.26 9.27
C LYS A 354 20.06 17.02 7.76
N MET A 355 19.60 15.85 7.29
CA MET A 355 19.57 15.51 5.87
C MET A 355 18.37 16.14 5.16
N THR A 356 18.59 16.55 3.91
CA THR A 356 17.49 16.75 2.96
C THR A 356 16.77 15.42 2.70
N VAL A 357 15.55 15.48 2.16
CA VAL A 357 14.81 14.24 1.80
C VAL A 357 15.56 13.38 0.80
N LYS A 358 16.28 14.01 -0.16
CA LYS A 358 17.07 13.26 -1.13
C LYS A 358 18.22 12.51 -0.45
N GLU A 359 19.03 13.20 0.35
CA GLU A 359 20.13 12.59 1.10
C GLU A 359 19.63 11.49 2.02
N ARG A 360 18.48 11.68 2.68
CA ARG A 360 17.86 10.66 3.53
C ARG A 360 17.45 9.42 2.72
N LEU A 361 16.81 9.58 1.57
CA LEU A 361 16.43 8.44 0.71
C LEU A 361 17.66 7.67 0.22
N ASP A 362 18.70 8.39 -0.22
CA ASP A 362 19.95 7.80 -0.68
C ASP A 362 20.65 7.05 0.48
N TYR A 363 20.68 7.65 1.67
CA TYR A 363 21.22 7.05 2.89
C TYR A 363 20.45 5.78 3.30
N VAL A 364 19.13 5.86 3.44
CA VAL A 364 18.28 4.71 3.81
C VAL A 364 18.43 3.57 2.81
N THR A 365 18.54 3.88 1.51
CA THR A 365 18.78 2.87 0.48
C THR A 365 20.18 2.26 0.62
N SER A 366 21.20 3.05 0.98
CA SER A 366 22.56 2.54 1.18
C SER A 366 22.70 1.61 2.39
N GLU A 367 21.87 1.79 3.43
CA GLU A 367 21.86 0.92 4.63
C GLU A 367 21.34 -0.49 4.34
N MET A 368 20.64 -0.70 3.23
CA MET A 368 20.10 -2.00 2.86
C MET A 368 21.19 -2.97 2.37
N ASN A 369 22.36 -2.46 1.96
CA ASN A 369 23.42 -3.20 1.27
C ASN A 369 24.31 -4.04 2.18
#